data_AF-C7LZK9-F1
#
_entry.id   AF-C7LZK9-F1
#
_cell.length_a   1.000
_cell.length_b   1.000
_cell.length_c   1.000
_cell.angle_alpha   90.00
_cell.angle_beta   90.00
_cell.angle_gamma   90.00
#
_symmetry.space_group_name_H-M   'P 1'
#
loop_
_entity.id
_entity.type
_entity.pdbx_description
1 polymer ?
#
loop_
_entity_poly.entity_id
_entity_poly.type
_entity_poly.pdbx_seq_one_letter_code
_entity_poly.pdbx_strand_id
1 'polypeptide(L)'
;MDEHVVNPRAIREVEFRERMRGYHQDDVDAFLERVAEGVEVLERELADARRRIRELEARLALADEQRSQESAAGVEVDLDPDSVIGRTLRLAQETAQTLRRDAEAEAEALRREAATQAARVVDEAKARAAALEEEFRSRFEREAAEVRARSDRLAASLAGVIERLQAEGGRIEGSLRELARHARSVVDDLVADGSLLAKDAAGLAAEAAEAAGGARSGGSAGEPDVDSPEDGPKDTGAEVAPDEAGAATADRPTGHEAGAGAEQTTRDDGLSMLEDLFGEGASSKPAATESPRSATTVELPEFGRED
;
A
#
# COMPACT_ATOMS: atom_id res chain seq x y z
N MET A 1 0.22 50.68 11.95
CA MET A 1 0.89 49.48 11.41
C MET A 1 -0.18 48.43 11.43
N ASP A 2 -0.81 48.22 10.28
CA ASP A 2 -2.08 47.52 10.16
C ASP A 2 -1.94 46.05 10.54
N GLU A 3 -2.68 45.72 11.60
CA GLU A 3 -2.69 44.48 12.33
C GLU A 3 -3.63 43.49 11.62
N HIS A 4 -3.10 42.34 11.21
CA HIS A 4 -3.79 41.17 10.63
C HIS A 4 -4.87 41.48 9.57
N VAL A 5 -4.45 41.54 8.31
CA VAL A 5 -5.29 41.69 7.10
C VAL A 5 -6.31 40.53 6.91
N VAL A 6 -6.25 39.48 7.74
CA VAL A 6 -7.09 38.29 7.59
C VAL A 6 -7.48 37.76 8.97
N ASN A 7 -8.65 38.17 9.48
CA ASN A 7 -9.26 37.60 10.68
C ASN A 7 -10.16 36.42 10.26
N PRO A 8 -10.18 35.27 10.97
CA PRO A 8 -11.06 34.14 10.63
C PRO A 8 -12.53 34.51 10.40
N ARG A 9 -13.05 35.46 11.20
CA ARG A 9 -14.43 35.97 11.00
C ARG A 9 -14.57 36.77 9.72
N ALA A 10 -13.57 37.60 9.42
CA ALA A 10 -13.55 38.38 8.20
C ALA A 10 -13.48 37.48 6.95
N ILE A 11 -12.83 36.31 7.02
CA ILE A 11 -12.81 35.32 5.93
C ILE A 11 -14.19 34.69 5.69
N ARG A 12 -14.90 34.34 6.77
CA ARG A 12 -16.25 33.75 6.68
C ARG A 12 -17.31 34.75 6.16
N GLU A 13 -17.07 36.05 6.32
CA GLU A 13 -17.99 37.12 5.96
C GLU A 13 -17.68 37.78 4.60
N VAL A 14 -16.73 37.24 3.81
CA VAL A 14 -16.38 37.82 2.50
C VAL A 14 -17.46 37.51 1.46
N GLU A 15 -18.09 38.55 0.91
CA GLU A 15 -18.98 38.44 -0.24
C GLU A 15 -18.25 38.76 -1.56
N PHE A 16 -18.36 37.87 -2.54
CA PHE A 16 -17.82 38.07 -3.88
C PHE A 16 -18.90 38.53 -4.88
N ARG A 17 -18.49 39.32 -5.89
CA ARG A 17 -19.39 39.76 -6.97
C ARG A 17 -19.60 38.66 -8.00
N GLU A 18 -20.84 38.34 -8.31
CA GLU A 18 -21.20 37.35 -9.34
C GLU A 18 -20.88 37.86 -10.75
N ARG A 19 -20.31 37.00 -11.61
CA ARG A 19 -20.11 37.24 -13.05
C ARG A 19 -20.51 36.00 -13.83
N MET A 20 -20.95 36.18 -15.08
CA MET A 20 -21.41 35.10 -15.96
C MET A 20 -20.40 33.95 -16.19
N ARG A 21 -19.14 34.13 -15.83
CA ARG A 21 -18.11 33.09 -15.75
C ARG A 21 -17.31 33.32 -14.48
N GLY A 22 -17.13 32.27 -13.68
CA GLY A 22 -16.44 32.31 -12.40
C GLY A 22 -16.40 30.94 -11.73
N TYR A 23 -15.78 30.89 -10.55
CA TYR A 23 -15.79 29.72 -9.68
C TYR A 23 -17.21 29.47 -9.14
N HIS A 24 -17.53 28.21 -8.85
CA HIS A 24 -18.80 27.85 -8.23
C HIS A 24 -18.84 28.38 -6.79
N GLN A 25 -19.95 29.01 -6.41
CA GLN A 25 -20.09 29.65 -5.10
C GLN A 25 -19.91 28.65 -3.95
N ASP A 26 -20.54 27.47 -4.06
CA ASP A 26 -20.46 26.42 -3.03
C ASP A 26 -19.02 25.95 -2.79
N ASP A 27 -18.21 25.82 -3.85
CA ASP A 27 -16.81 25.42 -3.75
C ASP A 27 -15.94 26.51 -3.10
N VAL A 28 -16.25 27.78 -3.39
CA VAL A 28 -15.56 28.93 -2.79
C VAL A 28 -15.91 29.03 -1.31
N ASP A 29 -17.18 28.90 -0.94
CA ASP A 29 -17.64 28.97 0.45
C ASP A 29 -17.05 27.82 1.29
N ALA A 30 -17.01 26.59 0.75
CA ALA A 30 -16.35 25.46 1.39
C ALA A 30 -14.83 25.68 1.58
N PHE A 31 -14.18 26.33 0.61
CA PHE A 31 -12.77 26.69 0.72
C PHE A 31 -12.55 27.79 1.78
N LEU A 32 -13.39 28.82 1.84
CA LEU A 32 -13.30 29.88 2.83
C LEU A 32 -13.45 29.34 4.26
N GLU A 33 -14.36 28.40 4.50
CA GLU A 33 -14.51 27.77 5.83
C GLU A 33 -13.24 27.01 6.23
N ARG A 34 -12.65 26.25 5.30
CA ARG A 34 -11.39 25.53 5.54
C ARG A 34 -10.23 26.49 5.83
N VAL A 35 -10.17 27.61 5.10
CA VAL A 35 -9.14 28.64 5.32
C VAL A 35 -9.36 29.32 6.67
N ALA A 36 -10.60 29.65 7.04
CA ALA A 36 -10.93 30.24 8.33
C ALA A 36 -10.53 29.32 9.49
N GLU A 37 -10.86 28.03 9.41
CA GLU A 37 -10.44 27.02 10.40
C GLU A 37 -8.91 26.91 10.48
N GLY A 38 -8.22 26.89 9.34
CA GLY A 38 -6.76 26.86 9.28
C GLY A 38 -6.12 28.07 9.98
N VAL A 39 -6.66 29.27 9.75
CA VAL A 39 -6.17 30.49 10.43
C VAL A 39 -6.44 30.43 11.93
N GLU A 40 -7.61 29.93 12.39
CA GLU A 40 -7.89 29.75 13.82
C GLU A 40 -6.94 28.75 14.50
N VAL A 41 -6.52 27.70 13.80
CA VAL A 41 -5.50 26.76 14.30
C VAL A 41 -4.15 27.47 14.42
N LEU A 42 -3.71 28.16 13.36
CA LEU A 42 -2.44 28.88 13.37
C LEU A 42 -2.38 29.96 14.44
N GLU A 43 -3.47 30.70 14.66
CA GLU A 43 -3.54 31.73 15.71
C GLU A 43 -3.42 31.12 17.11
N ARG A 44 -4.05 29.96 17.35
CA ARG A 44 -3.92 29.22 18.62
C ARG A 44 -2.49 28.75 18.84
N GLU A 45 -1.88 28.12 17.83
CA GLU A 45 -0.50 27.66 17.90
C GLU A 45 0.47 28.81 18.13
N LEU A 46 0.27 29.95 17.46
CA LEU A 46 1.08 31.15 17.65
C LEU A 46 0.95 31.71 19.07
N ALA A 47 -0.27 31.71 19.63
CA ALA A 47 -0.51 32.14 21.00
C ALA A 47 0.19 31.21 22.01
N ASP A 48 0.14 29.89 21.78
CA ASP A 48 0.81 28.90 22.61
C ASP A 48 2.34 28.98 22.52
N ALA A 49 2.89 29.13 21.31
CA ALA A 49 4.31 29.33 21.09
C ALA A 49 4.81 30.60 21.80
N ARG A 50 4.08 31.72 21.67
CA ARG A 50 4.41 32.98 22.36
C ARG A 50 4.34 32.84 23.88
N ARG A 51 3.35 32.12 24.42
CA ARG A 51 3.26 31.80 25.85
C ARG A 51 4.49 31.02 26.30
N ARG A 52 4.87 30.00 25.53
CA ARG A 52 6.01 29.15 25.84
C ARG A 52 7.35 29.90 25.82
N ILE A 53 7.53 30.78 24.84
CA ILE A 53 8.70 31.67 24.77
C ILE A 53 8.81 32.50 26.04
N ARG A 54 7.72 33.17 26.45
CA ARG A 54 7.71 33.97 27.68
C ARG A 54 8.02 33.17 28.94
N GLU A 55 7.52 31.94 29.06
CA GLU A 55 7.85 31.05 30.18
C GLU A 55 9.34 30.67 30.21
N LEU A 56 9.93 30.38 29.05
CA LEU A 56 11.34 30.04 28.94
C LEU A 56 12.23 31.24 29.26
N GLU A 57 11.87 32.42 28.75
CA GLU A 57 12.55 33.68 29.08
C GLU A 57 12.53 33.98 30.58
N ALA A 58 11.38 33.80 31.25
CA ALA A 58 11.27 33.98 32.70
C ALA A 58 12.13 32.97 33.49
N ARG A 59 12.20 31.71 33.03
CA ARG A 59 13.08 30.71 33.65
C ARG A 59 14.55 31.02 33.49
N LEU A 60 14.96 31.52 32.31
CA LEU A 60 16.33 31.94 32.06
C LEU A 60 16.70 33.13 32.93
N ALA A 61 15.82 34.13 33.05
CA ALA A 61 16.04 35.27 33.93
C ALA A 61 16.25 34.85 35.40
N LEU A 62 15.42 33.92 35.91
CA LEU A 62 15.59 33.37 37.25
C LEU A 62 16.92 32.60 37.41
N ALA A 63 17.31 31.81 36.40
CA ALA A 63 18.57 31.07 36.43
C ALA A 63 19.79 32.01 36.41
N ASP A 64 19.72 33.11 35.66
CA ASP A 64 20.78 34.12 35.61
C ASP A 64 20.85 34.96 36.90
N GLU A 65 19.72 35.27 37.52
CA GLU A 65 19.67 35.86 38.87
C GLU A 65 20.28 34.92 39.93
N GLN A 66 19.97 33.63 39.88
CA GLN A 66 20.60 32.64 40.78
C GLN A 66 22.10 32.53 40.54
N ARG A 67 22.55 32.46 39.28
CA ARG A 67 23.98 32.38 38.94
C ARG A 67 24.73 33.64 39.37
N SER A 68 24.13 34.82 39.21
CA SER A 68 24.74 36.09 39.64
C SER A 68 24.74 36.23 41.16
N GLN A 69 23.73 35.75 41.88
CA GLN A 69 23.74 35.66 43.34
C GLN A 69 24.77 34.66 43.86
N GLU A 70 24.93 33.50 43.24
CA GLU A 70 26.00 32.54 43.59
C GLU A 70 27.39 33.09 43.28
N SER A 71 27.54 33.85 42.19
CA SER A 71 28.80 34.51 41.83
C SER A 71 29.13 35.69 42.76
N ALA A 72 28.12 36.44 43.22
CA ALA A 72 28.27 37.55 44.17
C ALA A 72 28.40 37.08 45.63
N ALA A 73 27.79 35.94 45.97
CA ALA A 73 28.04 35.19 47.19
C ALA A 73 29.26 34.27 47.04
N GLY A 74 30.13 34.55 46.07
CA GLY A 74 31.42 33.93 45.90
C GLY A 74 32.16 33.98 47.22
N VAL A 75 32.08 32.87 47.95
CA VAL A 75 33.06 32.55 48.95
C VAL A 75 34.32 32.37 48.13
N GLU A 76 35.14 33.41 48.05
CA GLU A 76 36.58 33.26 47.81
C GLU A 76 37.09 32.40 48.98
N VAL A 77 36.88 31.09 48.89
CA VAL A 77 37.54 30.17 49.78
C VAL A 77 38.96 30.16 49.27
N ASP A 78 39.80 30.96 49.93
CA ASP A 78 41.26 30.93 49.80
C ASP A 78 41.73 29.58 50.40
N LEU A 79 41.32 28.49 49.75
CA LEU A 79 41.73 27.14 50.07
C LEU A 79 43.17 27.06 49.60
N ASP A 80 44.08 26.93 50.55
CA ASP A 80 45.44 26.49 50.28
C ASP A 80 45.35 25.29 49.31
N PRO A 81 45.83 25.42 48.06
CA PRO A 81 45.67 24.39 47.04
C PRO A 81 46.32 23.07 47.47
N ASP A 82 47.27 23.11 48.40
CA ASP A 82 47.97 21.92 48.92
C ASP A 82 47.27 21.28 50.12
N SER A 83 46.22 21.92 50.65
CA SER A 83 45.33 21.33 51.64
C SER A 83 44.71 20.03 51.11
N VAL A 84 44.38 19.12 52.03
CA VAL A 84 43.73 17.83 51.68
C VAL A 84 42.43 18.08 50.91
N ILE A 85 41.70 19.15 51.23
CA ILE A 85 40.47 19.55 50.55
C ILE A 85 40.78 20.01 49.12
N GLY A 86 41.79 20.88 48.92
CA GLY A 86 42.20 21.37 47.61
C GLY A 86 42.71 20.26 46.66
N ARG A 87 43.48 19.31 47.18
CA ARG A 87 43.90 18.11 46.41
C ARG A 87 42.73 17.19 46.08
N THR A 88 41.80 16.98 47.00
CA THR A 88 40.61 16.15 46.77
C THR A 88 39.66 16.79 45.76
N LEU A 89 39.47 18.11 45.82
CA LEU A 89 38.68 18.87 44.84
C LEU A 89 39.29 18.80 43.43
N ARG A 90 40.62 18.96 43.31
CA ARG A 90 41.31 18.78 42.02
C ARG A 90 41.12 17.37 41.46
N LEU A 91 41.31 16.34 42.29
CA LEU A 91 41.10 14.94 41.88
C LEU A 91 39.65 14.70 41.46
N ALA A 92 38.68 15.20 42.23
CA ALA A 92 37.27 15.11 41.90
C ALA A 92 36.94 15.81 40.58
N GLN A 93 37.53 16.99 40.33
CA GLN A 93 37.37 17.73 39.08
C GLN A 93 38.00 17.01 37.89
N GLU A 94 39.20 16.44 38.04
CA GLU A 94 39.84 15.61 37.01
C GLU A 94 39.02 14.35 36.71
N THR A 95 38.46 13.72 37.74
CA THR A 95 37.58 12.55 37.61
C THR A 95 36.30 12.92 36.88
N ALA A 96 35.67 14.04 37.25
CA ALA A 96 34.48 14.55 36.58
C ALA A 96 34.75 14.91 35.11
N GLN A 97 35.91 15.51 34.80
CA GLN A 97 36.31 15.79 33.42
C GLN A 97 36.55 14.51 32.61
N THR A 98 37.14 13.49 33.23
CA THR A 98 37.37 12.18 32.59
C THR A 98 36.05 11.49 32.30
N LEU A 99 35.16 11.40 33.30
CA LEU A 99 33.81 10.86 33.12
C LEU A 99 33.03 11.59 32.04
N ARG A 100 33.17 12.92 31.94
CA ARG A 100 32.50 13.70 30.88
C ARG A 100 33.03 13.33 29.50
N ARG A 101 34.36 13.21 29.33
CA ARG A 101 34.97 12.78 28.07
C ARG A 101 34.56 11.36 27.69
N ASP A 102 34.53 10.45 28.66
CA ASP A 102 34.14 9.06 28.43
C ASP A 102 32.66 8.96 28.02
N ALA A 103 31.77 9.68 28.71
CA ALA A 103 30.35 9.74 28.35
C ALA A 103 30.12 10.39 26.97
N GLU A 104 30.88 11.43 26.62
CA GLU A 104 30.84 12.06 25.29
C GLU A 104 31.28 11.06 24.20
N ALA A 105 32.34 10.29 24.45
CA ALA A 105 32.83 9.27 23.53
C ALA A 105 31.85 8.11 23.36
N GLU A 106 31.27 7.62 24.45
CA GLU A 106 30.26 6.56 24.44
C GLU A 106 28.97 7.01 23.73
N ALA A 107 28.51 8.24 24.00
CA ALA A 107 27.36 8.81 23.30
C ALA A 107 27.63 8.98 21.79
N GLU A 108 28.86 9.30 21.39
CA GLU A 108 29.22 9.35 19.98
C GLU A 108 29.29 7.95 19.34
N ALA A 109 29.84 6.97 20.05
CA ALA A 109 29.84 5.57 19.60
C ALA A 109 28.41 5.04 19.40
N LEU A 110 27.53 5.25 20.38
CA LEU A 110 26.12 4.85 20.30
C LEU A 110 25.40 5.54 19.14
N ARG A 111 25.65 6.84 18.91
CA ARG A 111 25.10 7.56 17.76
C ARG A 111 25.57 6.99 16.42
N ARG A 112 26.85 6.63 16.31
CA ARG A 112 27.40 6.00 15.09
C ARG A 112 26.79 4.61 14.86
N GLU A 113 26.63 3.82 15.92
CA GLU A 113 26.00 2.51 15.84
C GLU A 113 24.53 2.64 15.42
N ALA A 114 23.76 3.51 16.08
CA ALA A 114 22.36 3.77 15.75
C ALA A 114 22.21 4.27 14.30
N ALA A 115 23.10 5.15 13.83
CA ALA A 115 23.09 5.62 12.44
C ALA A 115 23.37 4.47 11.45
N THR A 116 24.31 3.58 11.77
CA THR A 116 24.63 2.41 10.94
C THR A 116 23.46 1.42 10.92
N GLN A 117 22.83 1.17 12.06
CA GLN A 117 21.65 0.32 12.15
C GLN A 117 20.47 0.91 11.38
N ALA A 118 20.21 2.21 11.53
CA ALA A 118 19.17 2.90 10.78
C ALA A 118 19.41 2.82 9.26
N ALA A 119 20.65 3.05 8.81
CA ALA A 119 21.02 2.90 7.40
C ALA A 119 20.74 1.48 6.88
N ARG A 120 21.14 0.45 7.64
CA ARG A 120 20.86 -0.95 7.29
C ARG A 120 19.37 -1.24 7.18
N VAL A 121 18.56 -0.76 8.13
CA VAL A 121 17.10 -0.96 8.09
C VAL A 121 16.49 -0.27 6.88
N VAL A 122 16.93 0.95 6.56
CA VAL A 122 16.45 1.68 5.37
C VAL A 122 16.84 0.97 4.08
N ASP A 123 18.07 0.49 3.98
CA ASP A 123 18.54 -0.22 2.78
C ASP A 123 17.82 -1.56 2.61
N GLU A 124 17.57 -2.30 3.69
CA GLU A 124 16.77 -3.52 3.67
C GLU A 124 15.32 -3.23 3.28
N ALA A 125 14.71 -2.17 3.82
CA ALA A 125 13.36 -1.76 3.46
C ALA A 125 13.25 -1.40 1.97
N LYS A 126 14.23 -0.66 1.43
CA LYS A 126 14.31 -0.33 0.00
C LYS A 126 14.48 -1.57 -0.87
N ALA A 127 15.35 -2.51 -0.47
CA ALA A 127 15.55 -3.75 -1.21
C ALA A 127 14.27 -4.61 -1.23
N ARG A 128 13.56 -4.69 -0.10
CA ARG A 128 12.26 -5.38 0.00
C ARG A 128 11.19 -4.70 -0.85
N ALA A 129 11.12 -3.37 -0.84
CA ALA A 129 10.18 -2.60 -1.67
C ALA A 129 10.42 -2.85 -3.16
N ALA A 130 11.68 -2.77 -3.63
CA ALA A 130 12.04 -3.04 -5.02
C ALA A 130 11.70 -4.49 -5.44
N ALA A 131 11.94 -5.47 -4.56
CA ALA A 131 11.58 -6.86 -4.82
C ALA A 131 10.05 -7.05 -4.95
N LEU A 132 9.29 -6.39 -4.08
CA LEU A 132 7.82 -6.42 -4.08
C LEU A 132 7.25 -5.77 -5.36
N GLU A 133 7.80 -4.62 -5.76
CA GLU A 133 7.43 -3.94 -7.01
C GLU A 133 7.67 -4.83 -8.23
N GLU A 134 8.81 -5.53 -8.28
CA GLU A 134 9.14 -6.45 -9.36
C GLU A 134 8.20 -7.67 -9.39
N GLU A 135 7.88 -8.22 -8.21
CA GLU A 135 6.91 -9.31 -8.08
C GLU A 135 5.53 -8.89 -8.57
N PHE A 136 5.05 -7.73 -8.13
CA PHE A 136 3.78 -7.17 -8.57
C PHE A 136 3.76 -6.93 -10.07
N ARG A 137 4.77 -6.26 -10.61
CA ARG A 137 4.89 -6.02 -12.06
C ARG A 137 4.84 -7.34 -12.84
N SER A 138 5.64 -8.32 -12.44
CA SER A 138 5.67 -9.64 -13.06
C SER A 138 4.33 -10.38 -12.96
N ARG A 139 3.60 -10.20 -11.86
CA ARG A 139 2.26 -10.79 -11.68
C ARG A 139 1.23 -10.08 -12.56
N PHE A 140 1.23 -8.75 -12.59
CA PHE A 140 0.34 -7.97 -13.45
C PHE A 140 0.58 -8.27 -14.93
N GLU A 141 1.83 -8.40 -15.37
CA GLU A 141 2.16 -8.79 -16.74
C GLU A 141 1.61 -10.18 -17.08
N ARG A 142 1.72 -11.15 -16.14
CA ARG A 142 1.14 -12.49 -16.30
C ARG A 142 -0.38 -12.47 -16.37
N GLU A 143 -1.04 -11.79 -15.44
CA GLU A 143 -2.49 -11.66 -15.42
C GLU A 143 -3.00 -10.96 -16.70
N ALA A 144 -2.32 -9.91 -17.16
CA ALA A 144 -2.65 -9.23 -18.41
C ALA A 144 -2.45 -10.15 -19.62
N ALA A 145 -1.39 -10.95 -19.66
CA ALA A 145 -1.16 -11.94 -20.72
C ALA A 145 -2.24 -13.03 -20.72
N GLU A 146 -2.67 -13.51 -19.55
CA GLU A 146 -3.75 -14.49 -19.42
C GLU A 146 -5.09 -13.95 -19.90
N VAL A 147 -5.44 -12.72 -19.52
CA VAL A 147 -6.67 -12.05 -19.98
C VAL A 147 -6.66 -11.85 -21.49
N ARG A 148 -5.53 -11.41 -22.07
CA ARG A 148 -5.38 -11.29 -23.53
C ARG A 148 -5.54 -12.65 -24.22
N ALA A 149 -4.84 -13.68 -23.75
CA ALA A 149 -4.97 -15.02 -24.31
C ALA A 149 -6.39 -15.58 -24.21
N ARG A 150 -7.12 -15.28 -23.11
CA ARG A 150 -8.54 -15.65 -22.98
C ARG A 150 -9.41 -14.89 -23.97
N SER A 151 -9.17 -13.60 -24.15
CA SER A 151 -9.87 -12.77 -25.15
C SER A 151 -9.64 -13.32 -26.56
N ASP A 152 -8.40 -13.63 -26.93
CA ASP A 152 -8.05 -14.18 -28.25
C ASP A 152 -8.73 -15.52 -28.50
N ARG A 153 -8.78 -16.40 -27.50
CA ARG A 153 -9.51 -17.68 -27.60
C ARG A 153 -11.02 -17.47 -27.78
N LEU A 154 -11.61 -16.51 -27.07
CA LEU A 154 -13.04 -16.18 -27.21
C LEU A 154 -13.32 -15.62 -28.61
N ALA A 155 -12.48 -14.70 -29.11
CA ALA A 155 -12.59 -14.15 -30.45
C ALA A 155 -12.46 -15.26 -31.52
N ALA A 156 -11.49 -16.15 -31.40
CA ALA A 156 -11.33 -17.29 -32.30
C ALA A 156 -12.54 -18.26 -32.25
N SER A 157 -13.10 -18.50 -31.07
CA SER A 157 -14.30 -19.31 -30.90
C SER A 157 -15.51 -18.68 -31.61
N LEU A 158 -15.72 -17.38 -31.43
CA LEU A 158 -16.79 -16.63 -32.09
C LEU A 158 -16.62 -16.64 -33.61
N ALA A 159 -15.40 -16.39 -34.12
CA ALA A 159 -15.09 -16.49 -35.54
C ALA A 159 -15.43 -17.88 -36.10
N GLY A 160 -15.06 -18.95 -35.38
CA GLY A 160 -15.41 -20.32 -35.78
C GLY A 160 -16.91 -20.62 -35.74
N VAL A 161 -17.69 -20.00 -34.84
CA VAL A 161 -19.16 -20.11 -34.85
C VAL A 161 -19.74 -19.40 -36.08
N ILE A 162 -19.25 -18.19 -36.39
CA ILE A 162 -19.70 -17.43 -37.56
C ILE A 162 -19.43 -18.22 -38.84
N GLU A 163 -18.23 -18.79 -39.00
CA GLU A 163 -17.88 -19.60 -40.16
C GLU A 163 -18.79 -20.84 -40.29
N ARG A 164 -19.09 -21.52 -39.17
CA ARG A 164 -20.05 -22.65 -39.17
C ARG A 164 -21.45 -22.22 -39.60
N LEU A 165 -21.96 -21.11 -39.08
CA LEU A 165 -23.28 -20.58 -39.44
C LEU A 165 -23.34 -20.18 -40.92
N GLN A 166 -22.29 -19.55 -41.45
CA GLN A 166 -22.18 -19.22 -42.87
C GLN A 166 -22.15 -20.47 -43.75
N ALA A 167 -21.41 -21.51 -43.34
CA ALA A 167 -21.37 -22.79 -44.04
C ALA A 167 -22.73 -23.51 -44.01
N GLU A 168 -23.45 -23.45 -42.89
CA GLU A 168 -24.82 -23.98 -42.77
C GLU A 168 -25.79 -23.22 -43.66
N GLY A 169 -25.76 -21.89 -43.63
CA GLY A 169 -26.55 -21.04 -44.53
C GLY A 169 -26.30 -21.37 -45.99
N GLY A 170 -25.03 -21.46 -46.40
CA GLY A 170 -24.65 -21.84 -47.76
C GLY A 170 -25.11 -23.24 -48.16
N ARG A 171 -25.07 -24.21 -47.23
CA ARG A 171 -25.61 -25.57 -47.45
C ARG A 171 -27.13 -25.56 -47.64
N ILE A 172 -27.86 -24.84 -46.79
CA ILE A 172 -29.32 -24.72 -46.88
C ILE A 172 -29.70 -24.03 -48.19
N GLU A 173 -29.03 -22.95 -48.56
CA GLU A 173 -29.26 -22.29 -49.84
C GLU A 173 -28.96 -23.21 -51.03
N GLY A 174 -27.88 -24.00 -50.95
CA GLY A 174 -27.53 -25.00 -51.95
C GLY A 174 -28.61 -26.06 -52.14
N SER A 175 -29.11 -26.63 -51.05
CA SER A 175 -30.18 -27.65 -51.09
C SER A 175 -31.51 -27.07 -51.58
N LEU A 176 -31.86 -25.85 -51.18
CA LEU A 176 -33.04 -25.14 -51.69
C LEU A 176 -32.93 -24.88 -53.20
N ARG A 177 -31.75 -24.48 -53.70
CA ARG A 177 -31.51 -24.32 -55.16
C ARG A 177 -31.61 -25.64 -55.91
N GLU A 178 -31.22 -26.75 -55.31
CA GLU A 178 -31.34 -28.08 -55.91
C GLU A 178 -32.80 -28.56 -55.95
N LEU A 179 -33.54 -28.41 -54.85
CA LEU A 179 -34.96 -28.69 -54.79
C LEU A 179 -35.74 -27.84 -55.80
N ALA A 180 -35.42 -26.54 -55.91
CA ALA A 180 -36.04 -25.65 -56.88
C ALA A 180 -35.75 -26.07 -58.33
N ARG A 181 -34.52 -26.53 -58.64
CA ARG A 181 -34.18 -27.08 -59.96
C ARG A 181 -34.94 -28.38 -60.24
N HIS A 182 -35.05 -29.27 -59.27
CA HIS A 182 -35.79 -30.52 -59.42
C HIS A 182 -37.29 -30.26 -59.64
N ALA A 183 -37.89 -29.37 -58.85
CA ALA A 183 -39.28 -28.96 -59.04
C ALA A 183 -39.52 -28.37 -60.44
N ARG A 184 -38.60 -27.51 -60.94
CA ARG A 184 -38.68 -26.97 -62.29
C ARG A 184 -38.59 -28.07 -63.36
N SER A 185 -37.67 -29.01 -63.22
CA SER A 185 -37.55 -30.17 -64.13
C SER A 185 -38.83 -31.01 -64.16
N VAL A 186 -39.43 -31.30 -63.00
CA VAL A 186 -40.70 -32.06 -62.94
C VAL A 186 -41.84 -31.30 -63.64
N VAL A 187 -41.91 -29.97 -63.46
CA VAL A 187 -42.89 -29.13 -64.17
C VAL A 187 -42.65 -29.16 -65.68
N ASP A 188 -41.40 -29.04 -66.13
CA ASP A 188 -41.04 -29.07 -67.55
C ASP A 188 -41.40 -30.43 -68.18
N ASP A 189 -41.13 -31.54 -67.49
CA ASP A 189 -41.48 -32.90 -67.95
C ASP A 189 -43.02 -33.08 -68.06
N LEU A 190 -43.79 -32.60 -67.07
CA LEU A 190 -45.25 -32.67 -67.09
C LEU A 190 -45.88 -31.83 -68.21
N VAL A 191 -45.26 -30.70 -68.57
CA VAL A 191 -45.67 -29.90 -69.74
C VAL A 191 -45.36 -30.62 -71.04
N ALA A 192 -44.19 -31.26 -71.14
CA ALA A 192 -43.79 -32.03 -72.32
C ALA A 192 -44.73 -33.22 -72.58
N ASP A 193 -45.18 -33.91 -71.53
CA ASP A 193 -46.14 -35.02 -71.60
C ASP A 193 -47.59 -34.57 -71.87
N GLY A 194 -47.85 -33.27 -71.98
CA GLY A 194 -49.19 -32.71 -72.24
C GLY A 194 -50.15 -32.77 -71.04
N SER A 195 -49.64 -33.14 -69.86
CA SER A 195 -50.38 -33.25 -68.60
C SER A 195 -50.63 -31.88 -67.94
N LEU A 196 -49.77 -30.89 -68.23
CA LEU A 196 -49.93 -29.49 -67.80
C LEU A 196 -50.01 -28.54 -69.00
N LEU A 197 -50.93 -27.57 -68.95
CA LEU A 197 -51.00 -26.51 -69.96
C LEU A 197 -49.82 -25.54 -69.75
N ALA A 198 -49.11 -25.19 -70.83
CA ALA A 198 -47.92 -24.33 -70.78
C ALA A 198 -48.16 -22.94 -70.13
N LYS A 199 -49.40 -22.46 -70.10
CA LYS A 199 -49.77 -21.22 -69.40
C LYS A 199 -49.74 -21.36 -67.87
N ASP A 200 -50.13 -22.52 -67.36
CA ASP A 200 -50.18 -22.79 -65.92
C ASP A 200 -48.78 -23.05 -65.35
N ALA A 201 -47.90 -23.67 -66.15
CA ALA A 201 -46.47 -23.83 -65.83
C ALA A 201 -45.71 -22.50 -65.78
N ALA A 202 -46.03 -21.55 -66.67
CA ALA A 202 -45.42 -20.22 -66.65
C ALA A 202 -45.79 -19.41 -65.39
N GLY A 203 -47.01 -19.61 -64.85
CA GLY A 203 -47.44 -18.99 -63.60
C GLY A 203 -46.66 -19.50 -62.39
N LEU A 204 -46.50 -20.83 -62.27
CA LEU A 204 -45.75 -21.46 -61.18
C LEU A 204 -44.25 -21.11 -61.21
N ALA A 205 -43.66 -20.97 -62.40
CA ALA A 205 -42.26 -20.58 -62.55
C ALA A 205 -41.99 -19.11 -62.13
N ALA A 206 -42.96 -18.22 -62.32
CA ALA A 206 -42.87 -16.82 -61.89
C ALA A 206 -42.96 -16.69 -60.36
N GLU A 207 -43.87 -17.43 -59.73
CA GLU A 207 -44.07 -17.45 -58.28
C GLU A 207 -42.84 -18.04 -57.54
N ALA A 208 -42.23 -19.09 -58.12
CA ALA A 208 -40.98 -19.66 -57.60
C ALA A 208 -39.77 -18.70 -57.75
N ALA A 209 -39.74 -17.85 -58.78
CA ALA A 209 -38.69 -16.85 -58.97
C ALA A 209 -38.81 -15.68 -57.98
N GLU A 210 -40.03 -15.28 -57.63
CA GLU A 210 -40.29 -14.26 -56.61
C GLU A 210 -39.92 -14.75 -55.20
N ALA A 211 -40.28 -15.99 -54.85
CA ALA A 211 -39.90 -16.61 -53.59
C ALA A 211 -38.37 -16.79 -53.42
N ALA A 212 -37.64 -17.04 -54.52
CA ALA A 212 -36.18 -17.13 -54.52
C ALA A 212 -35.47 -15.75 -54.49
N GLY A 213 -36.17 -14.68 -54.89
CA GLY A 213 -35.65 -13.30 -54.89
C GLY A 213 -35.66 -12.62 -53.52
N GLY A 214 -36.58 -13.03 -52.62
CA GLY A 214 -36.75 -12.42 -51.29
C GLY A 214 -35.64 -12.70 -50.27
N ALA A 215 -34.77 -13.68 -50.51
CA ALA A 215 -33.73 -14.10 -49.56
C ALA A 215 -32.40 -13.30 -49.68
N ARG A 216 -32.31 -12.29 -50.56
CA ARG A 216 -31.05 -11.60 -50.90
C ARG A 216 -30.72 -10.34 -50.07
N SER A 217 -31.43 -10.00 -49.00
CA SER A 217 -31.20 -8.74 -48.26
C SER A 217 -30.66 -8.86 -46.82
N GLY A 218 -30.29 -10.05 -46.35
CA GLY A 218 -29.87 -10.26 -44.95
C GLY A 218 -28.36 -10.28 -44.65
N GLY A 219 -27.51 -9.87 -45.59
CA GLY A 219 -26.06 -10.17 -45.52
C GLY A 219 -25.14 -9.00 -45.84
N SER A 220 -25.36 -7.84 -45.22
CA SER A 220 -24.34 -6.79 -45.08
C SER A 220 -24.36 -6.34 -43.63
N ALA A 221 -23.71 -7.13 -42.77
CA ALA A 221 -23.24 -6.60 -41.49
C ALA A 221 -22.12 -5.62 -41.85
N GLY A 222 -22.37 -4.34 -41.62
CA GLY A 222 -21.35 -3.30 -41.72
C GLY A 222 -20.14 -3.67 -40.87
N GLU A 223 -18.97 -3.35 -41.40
CA GLU A 223 -17.74 -3.25 -40.61
C GLU A 223 -18.04 -2.45 -39.34
N PRO A 224 -17.67 -2.94 -38.13
CA PRO A 224 -17.57 -2.04 -37.01
C PRO A 224 -16.34 -1.16 -37.26
N ASP A 225 -16.59 0.13 -37.50
CA ASP A 225 -15.58 1.18 -37.36
C ASP A 225 -14.94 1.04 -35.98
N VAL A 226 -13.76 0.44 -35.94
CA VAL A 226 -12.87 0.48 -34.78
C VAL A 226 -12.14 1.82 -34.88
N ASP A 227 -12.78 2.85 -34.34
CA ASP A 227 -12.17 4.16 -34.14
C ASP A 227 -10.88 3.96 -33.34
N SER A 228 -9.75 4.17 -34.01
CA SER A 228 -8.44 4.23 -33.40
C SER A 228 -8.16 5.68 -33.04
N PRO A 229 -7.95 6.04 -31.77
CA PRO A 229 -7.28 7.29 -31.45
C PRO A 229 -5.79 7.01 -31.32
N GLU A 230 -5.04 7.29 -32.39
CA GLU A 230 -3.65 7.75 -32.23
C GLU A 230 -3.70 9.25 -31.89
N ASP A 231 -3.29 9.62 -30.68
CA ASP A 231 -2.14 10.50 -30.43
C ASP A 231 -2.05 10.83 -28.92
N GLY A 232 -0.88 10.59 -28.33
CA GLY A 232 -0.53 11.23 -27.06
C GLY A 232 -0.41 12.76 -27.25
N PRO A 233 -0.35 13.58 -26.17
CA PRO A 233 0.95 13.67 -25.49
C PRO A 233 0.94 14.15 -24.02
N LYS A 234 2.13 13.99 -23.40
CA LYS A 234 2.73 14.79 -22.29
C LYS A 234 2.29 14.55 -20.83
N ASP A 235 3.22 13.93 -20.12
CA ASP A 235 3.79 14.38 -18.83
C ASP A 235 3.19 15.66 -18.23
N THR A 236 2.54 15.54 -17.07
CA THR A 236 2.90 16.28 -15.82
C THR A 236 2.02 15.80 -14.65
N GLY A 237 2.67 15.26 -13.61
CA GLY A 237 2.43 15.54 -12.18
C GLY A 237 1.08 15.24 -11.48
N ALA A 238 1.23 14.77 -10.22
CA ALA A 238 0.28 14.77 -9.10
C ALA A 238 -0.72 13.60 -9.03
N GLU A 239 -0.45 12.61 -8.19
CA GLU A 239 -0.93 12.52 -6.78
C GLU A 239 -2.42 12.16 -6.70
N VAL A 240 -2.71 10.87 -6.41
CA VAL A 240 -3.90 10.49 -5.66
C VAL A 240 -3.56 9.31 -4.74
N ALA A 241 -3.60 9.56 -3.44
CA ALA A 241 -3.92 8.61 -2.39
C ALA A 241 -4.85 9.33 -1.40
N PRO A 242 -5.46 8.63 -0.45
CA PRO A 242 -6.42 7.52 -0.60
C PRO A 242 -7.79 7.96 -0.05
N ASP A 243 -8.84 7.15 -0.21
CA ASP A 243 -10.01 7.27 0.67
C ASP A 243 -10.43 5.91 1.22
N GLU A 244 -10.32 5.82 2.54
CA GLU A 244 -10.91 4.81 3.39
C GLU A 244 -12.30 5.30 3.83
N ALA A 245 -13.33 4.47 3.67
CA ALA A 245 -14.47 4.54 4.57
C ALA A 245 -15.13 3.16 4.70
N GLY A 246 -14.96 2.58 5.88
CA GLY A 246 -15.60 1.34 6.29
C GLY A 246 -17.11 1.50 6.50
N ALA A 247 -17.83 0.44 6.17
CA ALA A 247 -19.19 0.20 6.65
C ALA A 247 -19.17 -1.04 7.55
N ALA A 248 -19.39 -0.80 8.83
CA ALA A 248 -19.49 -1.81 9.88
C ALA A 248 -20.78 -2.63 9.71
N THR A 249 -20.65 -3.95 9.59
CA THR A 249 -21.75 -4.89 9.76
C THR A 249 -21.72 -5.45 11.19
N ALA A 250 -22.60 -4.92 12.04
CA ALA A 250 -22.93 -5.50 13.32
C ALA A 250 -24.04 -6.54 13.10
N ASP A 251 -23.72 -7.82 13.25
CA ASP A 251 -24.72 -8.88 13.38
C ASP A 251 -24.82 -9.32 14.85
N ARG A 252 -26.03 -9.20 15.39
CA ARG A 252 -26.47 -9.73 16.67
C ARG A 252 -27.52 -10.79 16.36
N PRO A 253 -27.44 -11.96 16.99
CA PRO A 253 -28.66 -12.63 17.39
C PRO A 253 -28.73 -12.75 18.91
N THR A 254 -29.82 -12.20 19.44
CA THR A 254 -30.37 -12.48 20.75
C THR A 254 -30.90 -13.92 20.81
N GLY A 255 -30.47 -14.69 21.80
CA GLY A 255 -31.05 -15.98 22.16
C GLY A 255 -30.93 -16.17 23.67
N HIS A 256 -32.03 -15.91 24.36
CA HIS A 256 -32.22 -16.07 25.79
C HIS A 256 -32.82 -17.45 26.04
N GLU A 257 -32.15 -18.34 26.78
CA GLU A 257 -32.83 -19.34 27.62
C GLU A 257 -32.02 -19.60 28.90
N ALA A 258 -32.75 -19.62 30.00
CA ALA A 258 -32.30 -19.74 31.38
C ALA A 258 -32.05 -21.19 31.79
N GLY A 259 -31.18 -21.41 32.79
CA GLY A 259 -31.05 -22.74 33.40
C GLY A 259 -29.91 -22.93 34.40
N ALA A 260 -30.08 -22.36 35.60
CA ALA A 260 -29.73 -22.93 36.92
C ALA A 260 -28.33 -23.52 37.22
N GLY A 261 -27.65 -22.88 38.19
CA GLY A 261 -27.21 -23.55 39.42
C GLY A 261 -25.75 -23.99 39.51
N ALA A 262 -24.95 -23.27 40.31
CA ALA A 262 -24.30 -23.77 41.53
C ALA A 262 -23.08 -22.90 41.89
N GLU A 263 -23.25 -22.11 42.95
CA GLU A 263 -22.19 -21.48 43.72
C GLU A 263 -21.33 -22.56 44.38
N GLN A 264 -20.00 -22.38 44.39
CA GLN A 264 -19.17 -22.85 45.51
C GLN A 264 -17.88 -22.03 45.61
N THR A 265 -17.76 -21.42 46.78
CA THR A 265 -16.67 -20.56 47.27
C THR A 265 -15.74 -21.39 48.14
N THR A 266 -14.41 -21.24 48.00
CA THR A 266 -13.33 -21.40 49.02
C THR A 266 -12.03 -21.14 48.24
N ARG A 267 -11.31 -20.03 48.36
CA ARG A 267 -10.53 -19.45 49.48
C ARG A 267 -9.54 -20.42 50.13
N ASP A 268 -8.28 -20.02 50.01
CA ASP A 268 -7.11 -20.20 50.89
C ASP A 268 -6.04 -21.27 50.57
N ASP A 269 -4.83 -20.87 50.96
CA ASP A 269 -3.52 -21.56 51.02
C ASP A 269 -2.70 -21.56 49.71
N GLY A 270 -1.47 -21.03 49.63
CA GLY A 270 -0.49 -20.66 50.65
C GLY A 270 0.82 -21.44 50.44
N LEU A 271 1.82 -20.79 49.85
CA LEU A 271 3.28 -20.95 50.08
C LEU A 271 3.92 -22.36 50.16
N SER A 272 4.72 -22.69 49.13
CA SER A 272 6.01 -23.44 49.21
C SER A 272 6.74 -23.30 47.85
N MET A 273 7.74 -22.43 47.65
CA MET A 273 9.12 -22.37 48.20
C MET A 273 9.88 -23.70 47.97
N LEU A 274 10.66 -23.82 46.88
CA LEU A 274 12.11 -23.52 46.76
C LEU A 274 12.98 -24.45 47.62
N GLU A 275 13.44 -25.56 47.01
CA GLU A 275 14.58 -26.44 47.34
C GLU A 275 14.35 -27.71 46.46
N ASP A 276 15.24 -28.17 45.58
CA ASP A 276 16.56 -28.69 45.88
C ASP A 276 17.50 -28.64 44.66
N LEU A 277 18.67 -28.05 44.90
CA LEU A 277 19.90 -28.10 44.11
C LEU A 277 20.91 -28.85 45.00
N PHE A 278 21.70 -29.75 44.42
CA PHE A 278 22.65 -30.70 45.07
C PHE A 278 21.95 -31.93 45.69
N GLY A 279 22.36 -33.19 45.49
CA GLY A 279 23.54 -33.83 44.92
C GLY A 279 23.49 -35.33 45.35
N GLU A 280 24.44 -36.13 44.86
CA GLU A 280 24.67 -37.57 45.17
C GLU A 280 23.70 -38.58 44.52
N GLY A 281 24.12 -39.69 43.92
CA GLY A 281 25.45 -40.28 43.77
C GLY A 281 25.31 -41.76 43.39
N ALA A 282 26.31 -42.25 42.64
CA ALA A 282 26.78 -43.64 42.61
C ALA A 282 26.06 -44.71 41.73
N SER A 283 26.78 -45.08 40.67
CA SER A 283 27.42 -46.41 40.50
C SER A 283 26.71 -47.50 39.68
N SER A 284 27.36 -47.89 38.56
CA SER A 284 27.80 -49.27 38.24
C SER A 284 28.10 -49.39 36.73
N LYS A 285 29.36 -49.24 36.28
CA LYS A 285 30.38 -50.29 35.97
C LYS A 285 30.27 -50.91 34.53
N PRO A 286 31.34 -51.53 33.96
CA PRO A 286 32.04 -50.95 32.79
C PRO A 286 32.35 -51.95 31.65
N ALA A 287 32.90 -51.47 30.52
CA ALA A 287 33.76 -52.28 29.64
C ALA A 287 34.80 -51.38 28.94
N ALA A 288 36.05 -51.80 29.02
CA ALA A 288 37.25 -51.11 28.56
C ALA A 288 37.57 -51.41 27.09
N THR A 289 38.33 -50.51 26.43
CA THR A 289 39.68 -50.82 25.88
C THR A 289 40.36 -49.55 25.32
N GLU A 290 41.57 -49.29 25.85
CA GLU A 290 42.78 -48.77 25.17
C GLU A 290 42.90 -47.31 24.67
N SER A 291 43.46 -46.44 25.55
CA SER A 291 44.76 -45.71 25.48
C SER A 291 45.57 -45.61 24.15
N PRO A 292 46.60 -44.71 24.04
CA PRO A 292 46.65 -43.26 24.36
C PRO A 292 47.60 -42.43 23.41
N ARG A 293 47.73 -41.10 23.68
CA ARG A 293 48.83 -40.15 23.29
C ARG A 293 48.81 -39.65 21.82
N SER A 294 49.01 -38.37 21.49
CA SER A 294 49.99 -37.40 22.00
C SER A 294 49.55 -35.95 21.77
N ALA A 295 49.91 -35.07 22.71
CA ALA A 295 49.91 -33.61 22.58
C ALA A 295 51.01 -33.12 21.63
N THR A 296 50.84 -31.94 21.03
CA THR A 296 51.94 -31.01 20.70
C THR A 296 51.39 -29.60 20.49
N THR A 297 51.79 -28.74 21.43
CA THR A 297 51.90 -27.28 21.38
C THR A 297 52.94 -26.85 20.34
N VAL A 298 52.65 -25.86 19.49
CA VAL A 298 53.63 -24.92 18.86
C VAL A 298 52.82 -23.67 18.45
N GLU A 299 52.92 -22.52 19.14
CA GLU A 299 53.89 -21.42 19.01
C GLU A 299 53.72 -20.51 17.76
N LEU A 300 53.65 -19.20 18.04
CA LEU A 300 53.60 -18.05 17.13
C LEU A 300 54.88 -17.88 16.32
N PRO A 301 54.87 -17.01 15.28
CA PRO A 301 55.86 -15.95 15.28
C PRO A 301 55.32 -14.56 14.85
N GLU A 302 55.84 -13.53 15.51
CA GLU A 302 55.92 -12.15 15.02
C GLU A 302 57.02 -11.99 13.97
N PHE A 303 56.82 -11.13 12.97
CA PHE A 303 57.64 -9.94 12.63
C PHE A 303 57.41 -9.52 11.16
N GLY A 304 57.22 -8.22 10.95
CA GLY A 304 57.24 -7.60 9.63
C GLY A 304 57.02 -6.09 9.71
N ARG A 305 58.09 -5.35 10.03
CA ARG A 305 58.23 -3.92 9.71
C ARG A 305 58.66 -3.82 8.25
N GLU A 306 58.04 -2.93 7.47
CA GLU A 306 58.63 -2.38 6.25
C GLU A 306 58.45 -0.85 6.24
N ASP A 307 59.41 -0.24 5.54
CA ASP A 307 59.93 1.14 5.56
C ASP A 307 58.97 2.32 5.32
#